data_AF-A0A9W9AC94-F1
#
_entry.id   AF-A0A9W9AC94-F1
#
_cell.length_a   1.000
_cell.length_b   1.000
_cell.length_c   1.000
_cell.angle_alpha   90.00
_cell.angle_beta   90.00
_cell.angle_gamma   90.00
#
_symmetry.space_group_name_H-M   'P 1'
#
loop_
_entity.id
_entity.type
_entity.pdbx_description
1 polymer ?
#
loop_
_entity_poly.entity_id
_entity_poly.type
_entity_poly.pdbx_seq_one_letter_code
_entity_poly.pdbx_strand_id
1 'polypeptide(L)'
;MSLETGRYIIKNGDKIVGRALAEDLSLNPKRIILASSDNESTWIIEKTDSVKDQSYLFISFGSPTTHIEHNVFALLVNQEAATKWVVIPVSHHGKDAFLITTADRNEGWVAPKEIGEQIQYRPLIVAPSEPPQFPTSEVFHITKVED
;
A
#
# COMPACT_ATOMS: atom_id res chain seq x y z
N MET A 1 -8.46 0.79 14.64
CA MET A 1 -7.04 1.22 14.64
C MET A 1 -6.87 2.14 13.44
N SER A 2 -6.27 3.31 13.63
CA SER A 2 -5.86 4.22 12.56
C SER A 2 -4.34 4.35 12.58
N LEU A 3 -3.74 4.67 11.43
CA LEU A 3 -2.31 4.90 11.34
C LEU A 3 -2.01 6.37 11.69
N GLU A 4 -0.92 6.63 12.40
CA GLU A 4 -0.45 8.01 12.60
C GLU A 4 0.32 8.50 11.37
N THR A 5 0.39 9.82 11.15
CA THR A 5 1.35 10.33 10.15
C THR A 5 2.77 9.97 10.60
N GLY A 6 3.60 9.47 9.67
CA GLY A 6 4.99 9.15 9.98
C GLY A 6 5.65 8.17 9.02
N ARG A 7 6.76 7.59 9.48
CA ARG A 7 7.63 6.70 8.73
C ARG A 7 7.26 5.23 8.98
N TYR A 8 7.14 4.43 7.93
CA TYR A 8 6.66 3.05 7.99
C TYR A 8 7.42 2.09 7.08
N ILE A 9 7.41 0.82 7.45
CA ILE A 9 7.72 -0.30 6.57
C ILE A 9 6.41 -1.00 6.21
N ILE A 10 6.24 -1.33 4.94
CA ILE A 10 5.09 -2.09 4.43
C ILE A 10 5.59 -3.44 3.93
N LYS A 11 4.95 -4.51 4.38
CA LYS A 11 5.25 -5.89 3.97
C LYS A 11 4.01 -6.64 3.51
N ASN A 12 4.19 -7.59 2.60
CA ASN A 12 3.24 -8.66 2.34
C ASN A 12 3.93 -9.99 2.65
N GLY A 13 3.50 -10.65 3.73
CA GLY A 13 4.25 -11.77 4.31
C GLY A 13 5.65 -11.34 4.77
N ASP A 14 6.66 -12.03 4.28
CA ASP A 14 8.08 -11.76 4.52
C ASP A 14 8.69 -10.74 3.54
N LYS A 15 7.98 -10.40 2.46
CA LYS A 15 8.46 -9.54 1.38
C LYS A 15 8.13 -8.07 1.64
N ILE A 16 9.00 -7.19 1.16
CA ILE A 16 8.87 -5.74 1.29
C ILE A 16 8.02 -5.21 0.14
N VAL A 17 7.18 -4.21 0.40
CA VAL A 17 6.46 -3.46 -0.64
C VAL A 17 7.15 -2.12 -0.83
N GLY A 18 7.43 -1.73 -2.06
CA GLY A 18 8.27 -0.56 -2.31
C GLY A 18 8.52 -0.24 -3.77
N ARG A 19 9.53 0.60 -4.00
CA ARG A 19 10.10 0.85 -5.34
C ARG A 19 11.37 0.04 -5.53
N ALA A 20 11.77 -0.14 -6.79
CA ALA A 20 13.05 -0.78 -7.10
C ALA A 20 14.21 0.15 -6.73
N LEU A 21 15.35 -0.42 -6.31
CA LEU A 21 16.58 0.36 -6.02
C LEU A 21 17.14 1.05 -7.26
N ALA A 22 16.96 0.43 -8.43
CA ALA A 22 17.36 0.97 -9.72
C ALA A 22 16.13 1.15 -10.61
N GLU A 23 15.90 2.37 -11.05
CA GLU A 23 14.82 2.76 -11.96
C GLU A 23 15.40 3.57 -13.11
N ASP A 24 14.68 3.62 -14.23
CA ASP A 24 15.03 4.52 -15.32
C ASP A 24 14.90 6.00 -14.89
N LEU A 25 15.58 6.90 -15.60
CA LEU A 25 15.60 8.33 -15.27
C LEU A 25 14.41 9.12 -15.83
N SER A 26 13.39 8.46 -16.40
CA SER A 26 12.21 9.16 -16.88
C SER A 26 11.31 9.63 -15.73
N LEU A 27 10.50 10.65 -16.01
CA LEU A 27 9.47 11.14 -15.09
C LEU A 27 8.16 10.32 -15.14
N ASN A 28 8.18 9.16 -15.82
CA ASN A 28 7.02 8.28 -15.84
C ASN A 28 6.70 7.78 -14.42
N PRO A 29 5.42 7.49 -14.13
CA PRO A 29 5.04 6.87 -12.88
C PRO A 29 5.88 5.62 -12.60
N LYS A 30 6.38 5.50 -11.37
CA LYS A 30 7.26 4.40 -10.97
C LYS A 30 6.45 3.28 -10.35
N ARG A 31 6.82 2.04 -10.66
CA ARG A 31 6.07 0.86 -10.21
C ARG A 31 6.25 0.68 -8.71
N ILE A 32 5.15 0.40 -8.01
CA ILE A 32 5.23 -0.16 -6.66
C ILE A 32 5.29 -1.67 -6.80
N ILE A 33 6.37 -2.29 -6.34
CA ILE A 33 6.67 -3.70 -6.52
C ILE A 33 6.71 -4.44 -5.19
N LEU A 34 6.60 -5.75 -5.29
CA LEU A 34 7.00 -6.67 -4.24
C LEU A 34 8.51 -6.90 -4.34
N ALA A 35 9.25 -6.53 -3.31
CA ALA A 35 10.70 -6.63 -3.23
C ALA A 35 11.14 -7.69 -2.21
N SER A 36 12.38 -8.14 -2.34
CA SER A 36 13.05 -8.98 -1.35
C SER A 36 13.21 -8.25 -0.01
N SER A 37 13.32 -9.01 1.08
CA SER A 37 13.36 -8.48 2.45
C SER A 37 14.62 -7.69 2.81
N ASP A 38 15.68 -7.83 2.00
CA ASP A 38 16.93 -7.06 2.08
C ASP A 38 16.80 -5.65 1.46
N ASN A 39 15.69 -5.35 0.78
CA ASN A 39 15.43 -4.02 0.27
C ASN A 39 14.90 -3.11 1.40
N GLU A 40 15.61 -2.02 1.67
CA GLU A 40 15.19 -0.98 2.60
C GLU A 40 14.20 -0.01 1.93
N SER A 41 12.94 -0.43 1.74
CA SER A 41 11.89 0.47 1.28
C SER A 41 11.13 1.07 2.46
N THR A 42 11.39 2.34 2.73
CA THR A 42 10.61 3.10 3.70
C THR A 42 9.52 3.93 3.03
N TRP A 43 8.36 4.01 3.68
CA TRP A 43 7.22 4.82 3.32
C TRP A 43 7.02 5.98 4.28
N ILE A 44 6.53 7.10 3.76
CA ILE A 44 5.84 8.10 4.57
C ILE A 44 4.34 7.87 4.35
N ILE A 45 3.59 7.72 5.44
CA ILE A 45 2.13 7.67 5.40
C ILE A 45 1.63 8.95 6.03
N GLU A 46 0.85 9.72 5.28
CA GLU A 46 0.29 10.99 5.73
C GLU A 46 -1.23 10.90 5.82
N LYS A 47 -1.81 11.24 6.98
CA LYS A 47 -3.25 11.45 7.10
C LYS A 47 -3.68 12.61 6.21
N THR A 48 -4.80 12.47 5.51
CA THR A 48 -5.42 13.57 4.79
C THR A 48 -6.65 14.08 5.54
N ASP A 49 -6.95 15.37 5.39
CA ASP A 49 -8.05 16.06 6.07
C ASP A 49 -9.42 15.75 5.44
N SER A 50 -9.74 14.49 5.16
CA SER A 50 -11.08 14.09 4.69
C SER A 50 -12.02 13.76 5.85
N VAL A 51 -13.15 14.48 5.91
CA VAL A 51 -14.09 14.53 7.05
C VAL A 51 -14.93 13.24 7.23
N LYS A 52 -14.97 12.33 6.25
CA LYS A 52 -15.94 11.21 6.25
C LYS A 52 -15.33 9.83 6.46
N ASP A 53 -14.15 9.59 5.91
CA ASP A 53 -13.35 8.38 6.10
C ASP A 53 -11.90 8.83 6.24
N GLN A 54 -11.20 8.35 7.27
CA GLN A 54 -9.80 8.68 7.46
C GLN A 54 -9.01 8.06 6.31
N SER A 55 -8.52 8.92 5.42
CA SER A 55 -7.75 8.52 4.23
C SER A 55 -6.32 9.03 4.32
N TYR A 56 -5.45 8.42 3.53
CA TYR A 56 -4.01 8.55 3.65
C TYR A 56 -3.37 8.68 2.27
N LEU A 57 -2.28 9.43 2.21
CA LEU A 57 -1.31 9.34 1.13
C LEU A 57 -0.22 8.35 1.53
N PHE A 58 0.04 7.38 0.64
CA PHE A 58 1.15 6.44 0.76
C PHE A 58 2.27 6.92 -0.16
N ILE A 59 3.37 7.38 0.43
CA ILE A 59 4.46 8.07 -0.26
C ILE A 59 5.71 7.18 -0.23
N SER A 60 6.22 6.79 -1.39
CA SER A 60 7.44 6.01 -1.55
C SER A 60 8.52 6.84 -2.24
N PHE A 61 9.66 7.01 -1.57
CA PHE A 61 10.77 7.85 -2.05
C PHE A 61 10.31 9.25 -2.52
N GLY A 62 9.50 9.91 -1.68
CA GLY A 62 9.00 11.27 -1.93
C GLY A 62 7.88 11.39 -2.97
N SER A 63 7.33 10.29 -3.46
CA SER A 63 6.27 10.29 -4.47
C SER A 63 5.02 9.56 -3.99
N PRO A 64 3.84 10.22 -3.95
CA PRO A 64 2.61 9.60 -3.52
C PRO A 64 2.11 8.59 -4.55
N THR A 65 1.34 7.61 -4.08
CA THR A 65 0.84 6.54 -4.94
C THR A 65 -0.52 6.84 -5.55
N THR A 66 -0.77 6.25 -6.71
CA THR A 66 -2.07 6.20 -7.36
C THR A 66 -2.28 4.83 -8.01
N HIS A 67 -3.48 4.57 -8.49
CA HIS A 67 -3.76 3.45 -9.38
C HIS A 67 -3.77 3.95 -10.84
N ILE A 68 -3.16 3.20 -11.74
CA ILE A 68 -3.26 3.41 -13.19
C ILE A 68 -3.63 2.06 -13.78
N GLU A 69 -4.80 2.00 -14.40
CA GLU A 69 -5.43 0.75 -14.84
C GLU A 69 -5.49 -0.26 -13.67
N HIS A 70 -4.81 -1.41 -13.80
CA HIS A 70 -4.87 -2.51 -12.84
C HIS A 70 -3.65 -2.57 -11.92
N ASN A 71 -2.85 -1.50 -11.82
CA ASN A 71 -1.61 -1.51 -11.05
C ASN A 71 -1.42 -0.23 -10.22
N VAL A 72 -0.61 -0.35 -9.17
CA VAL A 72 -0.25 0.76 -8.27
C VAL A 72 1.10 1.36 -8.68
N PHE A 73 1.13 2.69 -8.79
CA PHE A 73 2.31 3.46 -9.17
C PHE A 73 2.57 4.60 -8.19
N ALA A 74 3.83 5.00 -8.03
CA ALA A 74 4.23 6.28 -7.47
C ALA A 74 4.27 7.36 -8.57
N LEU A 75 3.60 8.49 -8.32
CA LEU A 75 3.55 9.63 -9.24
C LEU A 75 4.74 10.55 -9.02
N LEU A 76 5.64 10.65 -10.01
CA LEU A 76 6.74 11.62 -9.95
C LEU A 76 6.30 13.05 -10.31
N VAL A 77 5.28 13.16 -11.17
CA VAL A 77 4.65 14.40 -11.63
C VAL A 77 3.15 14.35 -11.38
N ASN A 78 2.49 15.52 -11.36
CA ASN A 78 1.05 15.66 -11.10
C ASN A 78 0.60 14.93 -9.82
N GLN A 79 1.36 15.13 -8.73
CA GLN A 79 1.17 14.42 -7.46
C GLN A 79 -0.17 14.72 -6.80
N GLU A 80 -0.83 15.82 -7.17
CA GLU A 80 -2.20 16.16 -6.79
C GLU A 80 -3.25 15.13 -7.27
N ALA A 81 -2.92 14.32 -8.29
CA ALA A 81 -3.75 13.21 -8.77
C ALA A 81 -3.57 11.91 -7.97
N ALA A 82 -2.82 11.95 -6.85
CA ALA A 82 -2.63 10.79 -5.99
C ALA A 82 -3.96 10.25 -5.45
N THR A 83 -4.03 8.92 -5.35
CA THR A 83 -5.19 8.26 -4.74
C THR A 83 -5.14 8.44 -3.23
N LYS A 84 -6.27 8.87 -2.65
CA LYS A 84 -6.45 8.87 -1.20
C LYS A 84 -6.90 7.48 -0.76
N TRP A 85 -6.00 6.74 -0.14
CA TRP A 85 -6.23 5.36 0.28
C TRP A 85 -6.86 5.31 1.67
N VAL A 86 -7.69 4.31 1.92
CA VAL A 86 -8.23 3.98 3.24
C VAL A 86 -7.52 2.71 3.73
N VAL A 87 -7.27 2.64 5.03
CA VAL A 87 -6.74 1.42 5.66
C VAL A 87 -7.80 0.79 6.55
N ILE A 88 -7.98 -0.52 6.40
CA ILE A 88 -8.92 -1.29 7.21
C ILE A 88 -8.13 -2.28 8.05
N PRO A 89 -8.18 -2.21 9.39
CA PRO A 89 -7.48 -3.17 10.23
C PRO A 89 -8.10 -4.56 10.13
N VAL A 90 -7.25 -5.56 9.96
CA VAL A 90 -7.63 -6.98 9.92
C VAL A 90 -6.98 -7.70 11.11
N SER A 91 -7.38 -7.32 12.32
CA SER A 91 -6.66 -7.66 13.56
C SER A 91 -6.45 -9.16 13.81
N HIS A 92 -7.29 -10.02 13.22
CA HIS A 92 -7.14 -11.47 13.33
C HIS A 92 -6.02 -12.05 12.45
N HIS A 93 -5.46 -11.27 11.52
CA HIS A 93 -4.21 -11.57 10.80
C HIS A 93 -2.96 -11.00 11.50
N GLY A 94 -3.12 -10.24 12.58
CA GLY A 94 -2.03 -9.61 13.32
C GLY A 94 -2.34 -8.17 13.71
N LYS A 95 -1.62 -7.64 14.70
CA LYS A 95 -1.84 -6.28 15.24
C LYS A 95 -1.58 -5.16 14.22
N ASP A 96 -0.69 -5.42 13.26
CA ASP A 96 -0.25 -4.47 12.24
C ASP A 96 -0.75 -4.86 10.85
N ALA A 97 -1.77 -5.72 10.76
CA ALA A 97 -2.33 -6.23 9.52
C ALA A 97 -3.48 -5.33 9.02
N PHE A 98 -3.39 -4.89 7.77
CA PHE A 98 -4.35 -3.98 7.15
C PHE A 98 -4.66 -4.36 5.70
N LEU A 99 -5.86 -4.02 5.26
CA LEU A 99 -6.16 -3.83 3.83
C LEU A 99 -5.86 -2.38 3.46
N ILE A 100 -5.39 -2.15 2.23
CA ILE A 100 -5.22 -0.81 1.64
C ILE A 100 -6.20 -0.70 0.48
N THR A 101 -7.18 0.20 0.58
CA THR A 101 -8.36 0.21 -0.31
C THR A 101 -8.78 1.62 -0.70
N THR A 102 -9.67 1.76 -1.66
CA THR A 102 -10.38 3.01 -2.00
C THR A 102 -11.44 3.34 -0.97
N ALA A 103 -11.98 4.56 -1.03
CA ALA A 103 -12.99 5.03 -0.08
C ALA A 103 -14.26 4.18 -0.05
N ASP A 104 -14.66 3.61 -1.20
CA ASP A 104 -15.82 2.71 -1.32
C ASP A 104 -15.53 1.27 -0.86
N ARG A 105 -14.26 0.96 -0.55
CA ARG A 105 -13.78 -0.32 -0.01
C ARG A 105 -13.92 -1.51 -0.97
N ASN A 106 -14.17 -1.25 -2.25
CA ASN A 106 -14.37 -2.30 -3.25
C ASN A 106 -13.04 -2.78 -3.84
N GLU A 107 -12.12 -1.86 -4.06
CA GLU A 107 -10.86 -2.11 -4.76
C GLU A 107 -9.68 -1.69 -3.90
N GLY A 108 -8.53 -2.33 -4.11
CA GLY A 108 -7.39 -2.08 -3.27
C GLY A 108 -6.12 -2.71 -3.78
N TRP A 109 -5.11 -2.67 -2.93
CA TRP A 109 -3.81 -3.23 -3.22
C TRP A 109 -3.89 -4.75 -3.13
N VAL A 110 -3.36 -5.44 -4.14
CA VAL A 110 -3.19 -6.89 -4.14
C VAL A 110 -1.75 -7.19 -4.49
N ALA A 111 -1.05 -7.83 -3.55
CA ALA A 111 0.32 -8.27 -3.74
C ALA A 111 0.38 -9.41 -4.77
N PRO A 112 1.32 -9.33 -5.73
CA PRO A 112 1.59 -10.41 -6.66
C PRO A 112 2.35 -11.54 -5.95
N LYS A 113 2.74 -12.59 -6.68
CA LYS A 113 3.41 -13.76 -6.08
C LYS A 113 4.92 -13.61 -6.06
N GLU A 114 5.48 -13.12 -7.16
CA GLU A 114 6.91 -13.12 -7.39
C GLU A 114 7.56 -11.77 -7.06
N ILE A 115 8.81 -11.81 -6.62
CA ILE A 115 9.61 -10.60 -6.39
C ILE A 115 9.85 -9.90 -7.73
N GLY A 116 9.76 -8.58 -7.72
CA GLY A 116 9.87 -7.72 -8.90
C GLY A 116 8.53 -7.48 -9.61
N GLU A 117 7.50 -8.26 -9.30
CA GLU A 117 6.15 -8.02 -9.81
C GLU A 117 5.51 -6.81 -9.13
N GLN A 118 4.63 -6.13 -9.87
CA GLN A 118 3.98 -4.91 -9.44
C GLN A 118 2.76 -5.21 -8.55
N ILE A 119 2.56 -4.39 -7.51
CA ILE A 119 1.33 -4.37 -6.73
C ILE A 119 0.16 -4.01 -7.64
N GLN A 120 -0.87 -4.83 -7.58
CA GLN A 120 -2.05 -4.71 -8.42
C GLN A 120 -3.11 -3.85 -7.74
N TYR A 121 -3.94 -3.21 -8.56
CA TYR A 121 -5.18 -2.55 -8.15
C TYR A 121 -6.35 -3.38 -8.64
N ARG A 122 -7.08 -4.02 -7.72
CA ARG A 122 -8.15 -4.99 -8.05
C ARG A 122 -9.28 -4.97 -7.02
N PRO A 123 -10.47 -5.49 -7.38
CA PRO A 123 -11.50 -5.81 -6.41
C PRO A 123 -10.96 -6.73 -5.31
N LEU A 124 -11.22 -6.37 -4.05
CA LEU A 124 -10.86 -7.20 -2.90
C LEU A 124 -11.87 -8.33 -2.73
N ILE A 125 -11.40 -9.52 -2.36
CA ILE A 125 -12.26 -10.67 -2.12
C ILE A 125 -12.24 -11.09 -0.65
N VAL A 126 -13.39 -11.53 -0.17
CA VAL A 126 -13.56 -11.94 1.22
C VAL A 126 -14.28 -13.27 1.28
N ALA A 127 -13.78 -14.19 2.09
CA ALA A 127 -14.46 -15.45 2.33
C ALA A 127 -15.67 -15.23 3.26
N PRO A 128 -16.81 -15.92 3.02
CA PRO A 128 -17.98 -15.82 3.89
C PRO A 128 -17.75 -16.61 5.19
N SER A 129 -17.00 -16.01 6.12
CA SER A 129 -16.66 -16.57 7.44
C SER A 129 -16.78 -15.52 8.55
N GLU A 130 -16.79 -15.95 9.81
CA GLU A 130 -16.74 -15.08 10.98
C GLU A 130 -15.53 -15.46 11.87
N PRO A 131 -14.48 -14.62 11.96
CA PRO A 131 -14.33 -13.33 11.28
C PRO A 131 -14.11 -13.48 9.77
N PRO A 132 -14.36 -12.43 8.97
CA PRO A 132 -14.13 -12.45 7.52
C PRO A 132 -12.67 -12.74 7.19
N GLN A 133 -12.40 -13.77 6.41
CA GLN A 133 -11.02 -14.13 6.01
C GLN A 133 -10.68 -13.49 4.67
N PHE A 134 -9.51 -12.86 4.61
CA PHE A 134 -8.96 -12.24 3.40
C PHE A 134 -7.78 -13.07 2.87
N PRO A 135 -7.61 -13.17 1.54
CA PRO A 135 -6.39 -13.75 0.98
C PRO A 135 -5.15 -13.02 1.49
N THR A 136 -4.08 -13.75 1.74
CA THR A 136 -2.81 -13.16 2.23
C THR A 136 -2.22 -12.14 1.24
N SER A 137 -2.55 -12.24 -0.05
CA SER A 137 -2.18 -11.23 -1.06
C SER A 137 -2.81 -9.86 -0.83
N GLU A 138 -3.91 -9.76 -0.09
CA GLU A 138 -4.62 -8.50 0.16
C GLU A 138 -4.26 -7.87 1.52
N VAL A 139 -3.57 -8.64 2.38
CA VAL A 139 -3.23 -8.23 3.73
C VAL A 139 -1.78 -7.74 3.79
N PHE A 140 -1.61 -6.48 4.19
CA PHE A 140 -0.32 -5.82 4.33
C PHE A 140 0.00 -5.56 5.79
N HIS A 141 1.23 -5.82 6.19
CA HIS A 141 1.75 -5.48 7.51
C HIS A 141 2.39 -4.10 7.44
N ILE A 142 1.83 -3.14 8.19
CA ILE A 142 2.27 -1.74 8.19
C ILE A 142 2.80 -1.40 9.58
N THR A 143 4.13 -1.36 9.71
CA THR A 143 4.80 -1.16 10.99
C THR A 143 5.50 0.20 11.01
N LYS A 144 5.24 0.99 12.05
CA LYS A 144 5.88 2.29 12.22
C LYS A 144 7.36 2.10 12.53
N VAL A 145 8.22 2.89 11.90
CA VAL A 145 9.64 2.99 12.24
C VAL A 145 9.77 4.13 13.24
N GLU A 146 10.36 3.85 14.40
CA GLU A 146 10.72 4.89 15.37
C GLU A 146 11.94 5.65 14.83
N ASP A 147 11.91 6.98 14.93
CA ASP A 147 13.05 7.85 14.61
C ASP A 147 14.13 7.78 15.69
#